data_AF-A0A9D8K572-F1
#
_entry.id   AF-A0A9D8K572-F1
#
_cell.length_a   1.000
_cell.length_b   1.000
_cell.length_c   1.000
_cell.angle_alpha   90.00
_cell.angle_beta   90.00
_cell.angle_gamma   90.00
#
_symmetry.space_group_name_H-M   'P 1'
#
loop_
_entity.id
_entity.type
_entity.pdbx_description
1 polymer ?
#
loop_
_entity_poly.entity_id
_entity_poly.type
_entity_poly.pdbx_seq_one_letter_code
_entity_poly.pdbx_strand_id
1 'polypeptide(L)'
;MRKPGTSQTRNRILRFICGFVRGRGYAPTVRDIARGCSLNSPSVVQYHLNVLERQGHIRRDPGLVRSIRLARPEDGGILSKVVGAITRL
;
A
#
# COMPACT_ATOMS: atom_id res chain seq x y z
N MET A 1 11.16 22.84 -7.63
CA MET A 1 10.01 22.41 -6.79
C MET A 1 10.33 21.09 -6.11
N ARG A 2 10.82 21.09 -4.85
CA ARG A 2 10.94 19.85 -4.07
C ARG A 2 9.51 19.44 -3.69
N LYS A 3 8.89 18.47 -4.39
CA LYS A 3 7.58 17.92 -3.97
C LYS A 3 7.78 17.19 -2.65
N PRO A 4 7.41 17.77 -1.49
CA PRO A 4 7.50 17.05 -0.23
C PRO A 4 6.37 16.01 -0.24
N GLY A 5 6.66 14.76 0.07
CA GLY A 5 5.59 13.82 0.44
C GLY A 5 5.44 12.54 -0.38
N THR A 6 6.31 12.23 -1.35
CA THR A 6 6.21 10.93 -2.05
C THR A 6 6.36 9.72 -1.12
N SER A 7 7.20 9.83 -0.08
CA SER A 7 7.36 8.79 0.94
C SER A 7 6.21 8.75 1.96
N GLN A 8 5.75 9.92 2.42
CA GLN A 8 4.63 10.01 3.37
C GLN A 8 3.32 9.50 2.75
N THR A 9 3.05 9.82 1.48
CA THR A 9 1.90 9.31 0.74
C THR A 9 1.96 7.80 0.57
N ARG A 10 3.12 7.24 0.21
CA ARG A 10 3.32 5.78 0.15
C ARG A 10 3.02 5.09 1.48
N ASN A 11 3.52 5.64 2.58
CA ASN A 11 3.22 5.13 3.92
C ASN A 11 1.73 5.22 4.27
N ARG A 12 1.06 6.31 3.88
CA ARG A 12 -0.40 6.45 4.06
C ARG A 12 -1.16 5.39 3.27
N ILE A 13 -0.78 5.15 2.02
CA ILE A 13 -1.36 4.10 1.16
C ILE A 13 -1.16 2.72 1.79
N LEU A 14 0.05 2.38 2.24
CA LEU A 14 0.33 1.09 2.89
C LEU A 14 -0.50 0.87 4.15
N ARG A 15 -0.57 1.88 5.03
CA ARG A 15 -1.40 1.82 6.24
C ARG A 15 -2.87 1.65 5.91
N PHE A 16 -3.36 2.38 4.90
CA PHE A 16 -4.75 2.25 4.44
C PHE A 16 -5.04 0.84 3.92
N ILE A 17 -4.18 0.28 3.06
CA ILE A 17 -4.36 -1.08 2.53
C ILE A 17 -4.38 -2.10 3.67
N CYS A 18 -3.44 -2.01 4.62
CA CYS A 18 -3.38 -2.90 5.77
C CYS A 18 -4.65 -2.82 6.64
N GLY A 19 -5.08 -1.60 7.00
CA GLY A 19 -6.30 -1.40 7.79
C GLY A 19 -7.56 -1.86 7.06
N PHE A 20 -7.64 -1.62 5.74
CA PHE A 20 -8.78 -2.01 4.92
C PHE A 20 -8.91 -3.54 4.82
N VAL A 21 -7.80 -4.24 4.57
CA VAL A 21 -7.78 -5.71 4.52
C VAL A 21 -8.11 -6.29 5.89
N ARG A 22 -7.53 -5.77 6.98
CA ARG A 22 -7.84 -6.23 8.34
C ARG A 22 -9.30 -6.01 8.73
N GLY A 23 -9.90 -4.89 8.31
CA GLY A 23 -11.27 -4.55 8.66
C GLY A 23 -12.35 -5.22 7.79
N ARG A 24 -12.03 -5.59 6.55
CA ARG A 24 -13.01 -6.08 5.57
C ARG A 24 -12.75 -7.48 5.02
N GLY A 25 -11.55 -8.02 5.20
CA GLY A 25 -11.15 -9.32 4.67
C GLY A 25 -10.84 -9.36 3.17
N TYR A 26 -10.83 -8.21 2.48
CA TYR A 26 -10.49 -8.13 1.05
C TYR A 26 -9.66 -6.89 0.72
N ALA A 27 -8.92 -6.92 -0.40
CA ALA A 27 -8.06 -5.82 -0.82
C ALA A 27 -8.85 -4.63 -1.38
N PRO A 28 -8.42 -3.38 -1.12
CA PRO A 28 -9.06 -2.20 -1.67
C PRO A 28 -8.79 -2.06 -3.18
N THR A 29 -9.68 -1.36 -3.89
CA THR A 29 -9.44 -0.94 -5.27
C THR A 29 -8.59 0.34 -5.34
N VAL A 30 -8.05 0.68 -6.51
CA VAL A 30 -7.35 1.96 -6.75
C VAL A 30 -8.23 3.16 -6.38
N ARG A 31 -9.54 3.07 -6.65
CA ARG A 31 -10.52 4.12 -6.29
C ARG A 31 -10.76 4.20 -4.77
N ASP A 32 -10.77 3.08 -4.07
CA ASP A 32 -10.88 3.07 -2.61
C ASP A 32 -9.66 3.70 -1.96
N ILE A 33 -8.46 3.39 -2.47
CA ILE A 33 -7.21 3.98 -2.00
C ILE A 33 -7.20 5.49 -2.26
N ALA A 34 -7.62 5.94 -3.45
CA ALA A 34 -7.69 7.36 -3.77
C ALA A 34 -8.58 8.12 -2.77
N ARG A 35 -9.79 7.60 -2.50
CA ARG A 35 -10.73 8.19 -1.53
C ARG A 35 -10.17 8.14 -0.10
N GLY A 36 -9.70 6.98 0.34
CA GLY A 36 -9.20 6.78 1.71
C GLY A 36 -7.92 7.54 2.04
N CYS A 37 -7.09 7.83 1.03
CA CYS A 37 -5.86 8.60 1.18
C CYS A 37 -5.98 10.07 0.76
N SER A 38 -7.19 10.53 0.38
CA SER A 38 -7.44 11.90 -0.11
C SER A 38 -6.51 12.29 -1.28
N LEU A 39 -6.37 11.40 -2.26
CA LEU A 39 -5.50 11.61 -3.42
C LEU A 39 -6.33 12.09 -4.62
N ASN A 40 -5.82 13.14 -5.27
CA ASN A 40 -6.54 13.87 -6.31
C ASN A 40 -6.82 13.07 -7.59
N SER A 41 -6.09 11.98 -7.84
CA SER A 41 -6.28 11.20 -9.08
C SER A 41 -5.90 9.72 -8.93
N PRO A 42 -6.65 8.79 -9.55
CA PRO A 42 -6.28 7.38 -9.63
C PRO A 42 -4.89 7.16 -10.22
N SER A 43 -4.44 8.02 -11.16
CA SER A 43 -3.11 7.92 -11.77
C SER A 43 -1.99 8.16 -10.76
N VAL A 44 -2.20 9.05 -9.79
CA VAL A 44 -1.25 9.29 -8.69
C VAL A 44 -1.17 8.06 -7.79
N VAL A 45 -2.30 7.41 -7.52
CA VAL A 45 -2.34 6.16 -6.77
C VAL A 45 -1.57 5.06 -7.50
N GLN A 46 -1.82 4.89 -8.80
CA GLN A 46 -1.10 3.89 -9.59
C GLN A 46 0.41 4.12 -9.59
N TYR A 47 0.86 5.37 -9.74
CA TYR A 47 2.27 5.73 -9.63
C TYR A 47 2.86 5.28 -8.29
N HIS A 48 2.20 5.58 -7.17
CA HIS A 48 2.69 5.19 -5.85
C HIS A 48 2.68 3.67 -5.63
N LEU A 49 1.63 2.99 -6.10
CA LEU A 49 1.56 1.52 -6.02
C LEU A 49 2.66 0.87 -6.87
N ASN A 50 2.98 1.40 -8.06
CA ASN A 50 4.10 0.90 -8.88
C ASN A 50 5.44 1.04 -8.15
N VAL A 51 5.65 2.14 -7.44
CA VAL A 51 6.86 2.31 -6.64
C VAL A 51 6.88 1.33 -5.45
N LEU A 52 5.75 1.15 -4.76
CA LEU A 52 5.65 0.21 -3.63
C LEU A 52 5.89 -1.25 -4.07
N GLU A 53 5.43 -1.62 -5.25
CA GLU A 53 5.65 -2.95 -5.83
C GLU A 53 7.11 -3.16 -6.22
N ARG A 54 7.74 -2.17 -6.89
CA ARG A 54 9.17 -2.20 -7.19
C ARG A 54 10.04 -2.27 -5.93
N GLN A 55 9.56 -1.71 -4.82
CA GLN A 55 10.22 -1.76 -3.52
C GLN A 55 9.93 -3.06 -2.74
N GLY A 56 9.12 -3.97 -3.28
CA GLY A 56 8.77 -5.23 -2.64
C GLY A 56 7.85 -5.09 -1.42
N HIS A 57 7.13 -3.97 -1.28
CA HIS A 57 6.16 -3.79 -0.19
C HIS A 57 4.80 -4.41 -0.50
N ILE A 58 4.42 -4.46 -1.77
CA ILE A 58 3.15 -5.01 -2.24
C ILE A 58 3.37 -5.84 -3.50
N ARG A 59 2.41 -6.72 -3.81
CA ARG A 59 2.27 -7.34 -5.13
C ARG A 59 0.87 -7.15 -5.65
N ARG A 60 0.75 -6.97 -6.97
CA ARG A 60 -0.53 -6.78 -7.65
C ARG A 60 -0.56 -7.66 -8.89
N ASP A 61 -1.76 -8.13 -9.21
CA ASP A 61 -2.05 -8.75 -10.48
C ASP A 61 -2.83 -7.75 -11.35
N PRO A 62 -2.28 -7.30 -12.49
CA PRO A 62 -2.90 -6.27 -13.32
C PRO A 62 -4.18 -6.77 -14.03
N GLY A 63 -4.39 -8.08 -14.13
CA GLY A 63 -5.59 -8.67 -14.75
C GLY A 63 -6.76 -8.84 -13.79
N LEU A 64 -6.55 -8.61 -12.50
CA LEU A 64 -7.53 -8.95 -11.47
C LEU A 64 -7.84 -7.75 -10.57
N VAL A 65 -9.14 -7.46 -10.44
CA VAL A 65 -9.64 -6.45 -9.51
C VAL A 65 -9.43 -6.97 -8.08
N ARG A 66 -8.94 -6.11 -7.17
CA ARG A 66 -8.63 -6.45 -5.75
C ARG A 66 -7.47 -7.44 -5.55
N SER A 67 -6.46 -7.38 -6.40
CA SER A 67 -5.27 -8.25 -6.28
C SER A 67 -4.12 -7.68 -5.46
N ILE A 68 -4.33 -6.54 -4.79
CA ILE A 68 -3.27 -5.93 -3.98
C ILE A 68 -3.03 -6.79 -2.74
N ARG A 69 -1.86 -7.45 -2.69
CA ARG A 69 -1.38 -8.17 -1.51
C ARG A 69 -0.20 -7.45 -0.89
N LEU A 70 -0.12 -7.45 0.44
CA LEU A 70 1.05 -7.00 1.17
C LEU A 70 2.13 -8.10 1.06
N ALA A 71 3.38 -7.72 0.80
CA ALA A 71 4.48 -8.67 0.83
C ALA A 71 4.67 -9.19 2.26
N ARG A 72 4.75 -10.53 2.44
CA ARG A 72 4.91 -11.14 3.77
C ARG A 72 6.35 -10.91 4.23
N PRO A 73 6.63 -10.91 5.55
CA PRO A 73 8.00 -10.83 6.07
C PRO A 73 9.00 -11.82 5.45
N GLU A 74 8.59 -13.03 5.03
CA GLU A 74 9.50 -13.93 4.31
C GLU A 74 9.76 -13.57 2.82
N ASP A 75 9.05 -12.58 2.27
CA ASP A 75 9.29 -12.06 0.91
C ASP A 75 10.34 -10.93 0.86
N GLY A 76 11.04 -10.63 1.97
CA GLY A 76 12.12 -9.63 1.99
C GLY A 76 11.66 -8.16 2.00
N GLY A 77 10.38 -7.90 2.32
CA GLY A 77 9.82 -6.54 2.39
C GLY A 77 10.15 -5.80 3.69
N ILE A 78 10.52 -4.52 3.59
CA ILE A 78 10.87 -3.60 4.71
C ILE A 78 9.73 -3.47 5.76
N LEU A 79 8.49 -3.88 5.44
CA LEU A 79 7.35 -3.92 6.38
C LEU A 79 7.56 -4.88 7.56
N SER A 80 8.47 -5.86 7.46
CA SER A 80 8.86 -6.75 8.55
C SER A 80 9.36 -6.00 9.79
N LYS A 81 10.12 -4.91 9.61
CA LYS A 81 10.64 -4.10 10.73
C LYS A 81 9.57 -3.27 11.44
N VAL A 82 8.52 -2.85 10.73
CA VAL A 82 7.49 -1.96 11.28
C VAL A 82 6.30 -2.76 11.82
N VAL A 83 5.86 -3.82 11.14
CA VAL A 83 4.73 -4.66 11.59
C VAL A 83 5.16 -5.63 12.70
N GLY A 84 6.39 -6.14 12.65
CA GLY A 84 6.97 -6.96 13.73
C GLY A 84 7.15 -6.19 15.04
N ALA A 85 7.35 -4.87 14.98
CA ALA A 85 7.43 -4.01 16.15
C ALA A 85 6.04 -3.70 16.77
N ILE A 86 4.97 -3.75 15.99
CA ILE A 86 3.61 -3.41 16.46
C ILE A 86 2.81 -4.66 16.89
N THR A 87 3.22 -5.86 16.46
CA THR A 87 2.53 -7.13 16.79
C THR A 87 3.21 -7.89 17.94
N ARG A 88 4.33 -7.40 18.48
CA ARG A 88 4.96 -7.88 19.72
C ARG A 88 4.75 -6.87 20.85
N LEU A 89 3.52 -6.77 21.34
CA LEU A 89 3.18 -6.29 22.68
C LEU A 89 1.99 -7.10 23.17
#